data_AF-A0A9E0HIG7-F1
#
_entry.id   AF-A0A9E0HIG7-F1
#
_cell.length_a   1.000
_cell.length_b   1.000
_cell.length_c   1.000
_cell.angle_alpha   90.00
_cell.angle_beta   90.00
_cell.angle_gamma   90.00
#
_symmetry.space_group_name_H-M   'P 1'
#
loop_
_entity.id
_entity.type
_entity.pdbx_description
1 polymer ?
#
loop_
_entity_poly.entity_id
_entity_poly.type
_entity_poly.pdbx_seq_one_letter_code
_entity_poly.pdbx_strand_id
1 'polypeptide(L)'
;MSRWLAALFLVPWFGCADDGLDDADGALRDGSAEAVGVLRFLNSPAADVATLDDGAALDARAARNIVGHVRGPDSLLGTGDDDLLETMAELDAIPQVGPATIARLLTYVESIGGVPRIQIEGVWLTAAEAAAIVAAANGASLAELDDDAGLDARAARGLVERRPHADLAAVAAVPYVATAALERLRRWAPTWSAPTEVTCHPGLRAGMRACVEAQVADGASLADAELACGDAEALGPVFDAVCAGPLGAPFCGLPFETFYTVHVPPCVAALADELAGLCVGDADCGGAPRRCWGTVNDGSTQLGVCQDLRSVPGQGDPCSATRACGAGLVCAGLSLWPDGICVSAWMTGSFTMDVPQVIAASAGATATAAVIVHGLATVPLDVWVDLDVRGVDPRRLRVWLENPQGQRASLWDGATDGGTIPARLLPRPGVAHDEYVNGAWRVGVETTAAGTAGTLHAVTVHVTSQWD
;
A
#
# COMPACT_ATOMS: atom_id res chain seq x y z
N MET A 1 11.31 -15.58 -61.74
CA MET A 1 10.11 -15.15 -62.51
C MET A 1 9.07 -14.80 -61.45
N SER A 2 8.61 -13.58 -61.14
CA SER A 2 8.54 -12.22 -61.72
C SER A 2 8.66 -11.24 -60.53
N ARG A 3 9.41 -10.13 -60.49
CA ARG A 3 9.44 -8.85 -61.25
C ARG A 3 8.18 -7.96 -61.13
N TRP A 4 8.42 -6.68 -60.76
CA TRP A 4 7.58 -5.43 -60.79
C TRP A 4 6.72 -5.18 -59.53
N LEU A 5 6.63 -3.99 -58.88
CA LEU A 5 6.87 -2.58 -59.26
C LEU A 5 7.31 -1.74 -58.04
N ALA A 6 8.31 -0.86 -58.22
CA ALA A 6 8.65 0.23 -57.33
C ALA A 6 7.83 1.48 -57.71
N ALA A 7 7.11 2.07 -56.76
CA ALA A 7 6.42 3.35 -56.92
C ALA A 7 7.22 4.44 -56.20
N LEU A 8 7.84 5.30 -57.01
CA LEU A 8 8.56 6.50 -56.61
C LEU A 8 7.51 7.59 -56.27
N PHE A 9 7.37 7.97 -55.00
CA PHE A 9 6.59 9.15 -54.62
C PHE A 9 7.51 10.36 -54.49
N LEU A 10 7.37 11.27 -55.45
CA LEU A 10 7.82 12.66 -55.39
C LEU A 10 6.96 13.40 -54.37
N VAL A 11 7.55 13.82 -53.25
CA VAL A 11 6.94 14.76 -52.32
C VAL A 11 7.42 16.17 -52.69
N PRO A 12 6.52 17.12 -52.99
CA PRO A 12 6.90 18.49 -53.26
C PRO A 12 7.36 19.17 -51.97
N TRP A 13 8.46 19.91 -52.07
CA TRP A 13 8.86 20.95 -51.13
C TRP A 13 7.69 21.92 -50.91
N PHE A 14 7.00 21.80 -49.77
CA PHE A 14 6.25 22.89 -49.18
C PHE A 14 7.17 23.65 -48.24
N GLY A 15 7.13 24.97 -48.39
CA GLY A 15 8.08 25.91 -47.82
C GLY A 15 8.25 25.79 -46.32
N CYS A 16 9.43 26.21 -45.88
CA CYS A 16 9.71 26.59 -44.50
C CYS A 16 8.57 27.48 -44.02
N ALA A 17 7.71 26.92 -43.17
CA ALA A 17 6.93 27.71 -42.24
C ALA A 17 7.95 28.36 -41.32
N ASP A 18 7.92 29.68 -41.28
CA ASP A 18 8.67 30.54 -40.37
C ASP A 18 8.38 30.09 -38.93
N ASP A 19 9.24 29.24 -38.40
CA ASP A 19 9.23 28.66 -37.08
C ASP A 19 9.71 29.73 -36.10
N GLY A 20 8.86 30.73 -35.84
CA GLY A 20 9.06 31.84 -34.91
C GLY A 20 9.60 31.42 -33.54
N LEU A 21 10.90 31.15 -33.49
CA LEU A 21 11.67 30.62 -32.37
C LEU A 21 12.58 31.71 -31.77
N ASP A 22 12.17 32.98 -31.90
CA ASP A 22 12.80 34.12 -31.25
C ASP A 22 11.77 34.95 -30.44
N ASP A 23 10.77 34.31 -29.82
CA ASP A 23 10.10 34.86 -28.63
C ASP A 23 11.06 34.70 -27.43
N ALA A 24 12.15 35.47 -27.43
CA ALA A 24 13.15 35.52 -26.37
C ALA A 24 12.63 36.20 -25.08
N ASP A 25 11.39 36.66 -25.08
CA ASP A 25 10.70 37.17 -23.90
C ASP A 25 9.99 35.99 -23.26
N GLY A 26 10.62 35.33 -22.28
CA GLY A 26 10.10 34.19 -21.49
C GLY A 26 8.82 34.49 -20.68
N ALA A 27 7.85 35.17 -21.27
CA ALA A 27 6.52 35.43 -20.76
C ALA A 27 5.68 34.15 -20.83
N LEU A 28 5.06 33.85 -19.70
CA LEU A 28 4.10 32.75 -19.58
C LEU A 28 2.87 33.03 -20.45
N ARG A 29 2.64 32.18 -21.45
CA ARG A 29 1.48 32.29 -22.35
C ARG A 29 0.23 31.71 -21.67
N ASP A 30 -0.89 32.41 -21.78
CA ASP A 30 -2.19 31.90 -21.32
C ASP A 30 -2.50 30.52 -21.93
N GLY A 31 -3.07 29.64 -21.11
CA GLY A 31 -3.38 28.26 -21.48
C GLY A 31 -2.19 27.29 -21.50
N SER A 32 -0.95 27.78 -21.32
CA SER A 32 0.18 26.89 -21.02
C SER A 32 -0.01 26.20 -19.67
N ALA A 33 0.60 25.04 -19.50
CA ALA A 33 0.45 24.25 -18.28
C ALA A 33 0.99 25.03 -17.06
N GLU A 34 2.09 25.73 -17.26
CA GLU A 34 2.71 26.63 -16.29
C GLU A 34 1.78 27.78 -15.90
N ALA A 35 1.16 28.47 -16.87
CA ALA A 35 0.21 29.54 -16.60
C ALA A 35 -1.02 29.02 -15.82
N VAL A 36 -1.57 27.86 -16.23
CA VAL A 36 -2.68 27.21 -15.52
C VAL A 36 -2.30 26.87 -14.09
N GLY A 37 -1.08 26.35 -13.86
CA GLY A 37 -0.58 26.05 -12.52
C GLY A 37 -0.47 27.30 -11.64
N VAL A 38 0.10 28.39 -12.17
CA VAL A 38 0.26 29.66 -11.45
C VAL A 38 -1.12 30.25 -11.10
N LEU A 39 -2.01 30.40 -12.08
CA LEU A 39 -3.34 30.97 -11.84
C LEU A 39 -4.16 30.13 -10.86
N ARG A 40 -4.12 28.80 -10.98
CA ARG A 40 -4.81 27.88 -10.06
C ARG A 40 -4.29 28.00 -8.63
N PHE A 41 -2.97 28.09 -8.46
CA PHE A 41 -2.37 28.29 -7.14
C PHE A 41 -2.80 29.62 -6.53
N LEU A 42 -2.72 30.72 -7.28
CA LEU A 42 -3.08 32.05 -6.80
C LEU A 42 -4.56 32.18 -6.44
N ASN A 43 -5.44 31.47 -7.13
CA ASN A 43 -6.88 31.42 -6.83
C ASN A 43 -7.24 30.40 -5.74
N SER A 44 -6.26 29.80 -5.05
CA SER A 44 -6.48 28.79 -4.01
C SER A 44 -6.36 29.38 -2.59
N PRO A 45 -6.95 28.73 -1.56
CA PRO A 45 -6.77 29.14 -0.17
C PRO A 45 -5.30 29.18 0.29
N ALA A 46 -4.44 28.37 -0.34
CA ALA A 46 -3.02 28.26 -0.02
C ALA A 46 -2.21 29.51 -0.45
N ALA A 47 -2.70 30.31 -1.39
CA ALA A 47 -2.04 31.56 -1.78
C ALA A 47 -2.44 32.70 -0.85
N ASP A 48 -1.94 32.68 0.39
CA ASP A 48 -2.04 33.79 1.33
C ASP A 48 -0.77 34.68 1.32
N VAL A 49 -0.83 35.81 2.01
CA VAL A 49 0.27 36.79 2.01
C VAL A 49 1.57 36.17 2.54
N ALA A 50 1.50 35.35 3.59
CA ALA A 50 2.68 34.71 4.17
C ALA A 50 3.30 33.69 3.20
N THR A 51 2.47 32.89 2.53
CA THR A 51 2.94 31.91 1.55
C THR A 51 3.57 32.59 0.35
N LEU A 52 3.01 33.70 -0.12
CA LEU A 52 3.57 34.46 -1.24
C LEU A 52 4.83 35.24 -0.85
N ASP A 53 4.86 35.89 0.31
CA ASP A 53 6.01 36.68 0.79
C ASP A 53 7.16 35.78 1.24
N ASP A 54 6.91 34.84 2.16
CA ASP A 54 7.95 34.00 2.76
C ASP A 54 8.22 32.75 1.92
N GLY A 55 7.17 32.08 1.42
CA GLY A 55 7.29 30.81 0.70
C GLY A 55 7.78 31.00 -0.74
N ALA A 56 7.12 31.86 -1.50
CA ALA A 56 7.48 32.18 -2.88
C ALA A 56 8.52 33.32 -2.99
N ALA A 57 8.96 33.87 -1.85
CA ALA A 57 9.95 34.94 -1.76
C ALA A 57 9.57 36.17 -2.62
N LEU A 58 8.29 36.57 -2.64
CA LEU A 58 7.84 37.77 -3.37
C LEU A 58 8.12 39.05 -2.57
N ASP A 59 7.99 40.23 -3.21
CA ASP A 59 7.92 41.48 -2.46
C ASP A 59 6.59 41.51 -1.69
N ALA A 60 6.64 41.79 -0.38
CA ALA A 60 5.45 41.87 0.48
C ALA A 60 4.34 42.80 -0.03
N ARG A 61 4.64 43.80 -0.88
CA ARG A 61 3.61 44.63 -1.54
C ARG A 61 2.97 43.89 -2.70
N ALA A 62 3.76 43.20 -3.53
CA ALA A 62 3.22 42.36 -4.61
C ALA A 62 2.33 41.25 -4.03
N ALA A 63 2.79 40.55 -2.98
CA ALA A 63 2.01 39.53 -2.29
C ALA A 63 0.65 40.06 -1.79
N ARG A 64 0.66 41.22 -1.11
CA ARG A 64 -0.58 41.87 -0.63
C ARG A 64 -1.49 42.34 -1.77
N ASN A 65 -0.93 42.86 -2.85
CA ASN A 65 -1.72 43.31 -4.00
C ASN A 65 -2.37 42.13 -4.73
N ILE A 66 -1.66 41.01 -4.89
CA ILE A 66 -2.22 39.78 -5.48
C ILE A 66 -3.36 39.26 -4.61
N VAL A 67 -3.14 39.09 -3.30
CA VAL A 67 -4.17 38.58 -2.39
C VAL A 67 -5.37 39.53 -2.30
N GLY A 68 -5.12 40.84 -2.27
CA GLY A 68 -6.18 41.85 -2.22
C GLY A 68 -6.98 41.97 -3.52
N HIS A 69 -6.38 41.61 -4.67
CA HIS A 69 -7.11 41.43 -5.94
C HIS A 69 -8.02 40.21 -5.84
N VAL A 70 -7.45 39.04 -5.55
CA VAL A 70 -8.18 37.77 -5.55
C VAL A 70 -9.31 37.69 -4.52
N ARG A 71 -9.08 38.19 -3.29
CA ARG A 71 -9.98 38.01 -2.14
C ARG A 71 -10.82 39.23 -1.76
N GLY A 72 -10.75 40.29 -2.57
CA GLY A 72 -11.47 41.52 -2.30
C GLY A 72 -11.17 42.21 -0.95
N PRO A 73 -11.98 43.22 -0.58
CA PRO A 73 -11.86 43.96 0.68
C PRO A 73 -11.97 43.13 1.97
N ASP A 74 -12.73 42.03 1.99
CA ASP A 74 -12.91 41.25 3.22
C ASP A 74 -11.78 40.22 3.47
N SER A 75 -10.91 40.00 2.47
CA SER A 75 -9.77 39.10 2.51
C SER A 75 -10.13 37.62 2.72
N LEU A 76 -11.39 37.24 2.51
CA LEU A 76 -11.89 35.88 2.63
C LEU A 76 -12.17 35.32 1.24
N LEU A 77 -11.53 34.21 0.88
CA LEU A 77 -11.82 33.53 -0.38
C LEU A 77 -13.19 32.84 -0.31
N GLY A 78 -13.96 32.89 -1.40
CA GLY A 78 -15.30 32.32 -1.55
C GLY A 78 -16.44 33.31 -1.27
N THR A 79 -16.16 34.61 -1.24
CA THR A 79 -17.14 35.67 -0.95
C THR A 79 -17.55 36.41 -2.23
N GLY A 80 -18.52 37.33 -2.11
CA GLY A 80 -19.10 38.01 -3.28
C GLY A 80 -18.19 39.09 -3.88
N ASP A 81 -17.12 39.46 -3.19
CA ASP A 81 -16.15 40.49 -3.58
C ASP A 81 -14.83 39.91 -4.12
N ASP A 82 -14.72 38.59 -4.26
CA ASP A 82 -13.58 37.95 -4.93
C ASP A 82 -13.49 38.36 -6.41
N ASP A 83 -12.26 38.65 -6.86
CA ASP A 83 -11.91 38.90 -8.27
C ASP A 83 -10.82 37.89 -8.69
N LEU A 84 -11.24 36.66 -9.01
CA LEU A 84 -10.31 35.57 -9.32
C LEU A 84 -9.55 35.85 -10.62
N LEU A 85 -8.26 35.54 -10.63
CA LEU A 85 -7.41 35.74 -11.81
C LEU A 85 -7.80 34.77 -12.93
N GLU A 86 -8.14 35.30 -14.10
CA GLU A 86 -8.50 34.52 -15.28
C GLU A 86 -7.33 34.39 -16.27
N THR A 87 -6.41 35.34 -16.29
CA THR A 87 -5.30 35.40 -17.27
C THR A 87 -3.97 35.86 -16.67
N MET A 88 -2.87 35.50 -17.32
CA MET A 88 -1.52 35.98 -16.99
C MET A 88 -1.37 37.49 -17.25
N ALA A 89 -2.09 38.03 -18.23
CA ALA A 89 -2.11 39.46 -18.51
C ALA A 89 -2.75 40.26 -17.36
N GLU A 90 -3.80 39.71 -16.75
CA GLU A 90 -4.41 40.29 -15.56
C GLU A 90 -3.45 40.26 -14.36
N LEU A 91 -2.79 39.11 -14.13
CA LEU A 91 -1.78 38.99 -13.08
C LEU A 91 -0.64 40.01 -13.27
N ASP A 92 -0.13 40.19 -14.49
CA ASP A 92 0.93 41.15 -14.80
C ASP A 92 0.47 42.62 -14.65
N ALA A 93 -0.83 42.88 -14.76
CA ALA A 93 -1.40 44.22 -14.57
C ALA A 93 -1.49 44.63 -13.09
N ILE A 94 -1.37 43.70 -12.14
CA ILE A 94 -1.41 44.00 -10.71
C ILE A 94 -0.19 44.82 -10.30
N PRO A 95 -0.35 45.94 -9.55
CA PRO A 95 0.78 46.77 -9.14
C PRO A 95 1.88 45.96 -8.43
N GLN A 96 3.13 46.18 -8.82
CA GLN A 96 4.32 45.45 -8.32
C GLN A 96 4.44 43.99 -8.78
N VAL A 97 3.54 43.53 -9.65
CA VAL A 97 3.72 42.29 -10.41
C VAL A 97 4.40 42.64 -11.74
N GLY A 98 5.33 41.79 -12.14
CA GLY A 98 6.09 41.92 -13.37
C GLY A 98 6.84 40.62 -13.67
N PRO A 99 7.66 40.57 -14.73
CA PRO A 99 8.27 39.32 -15.18
C PRO A 99 9.08 38.57 -14.09
N ALA A 100 9.79 39.29 -13.23
CA ALA A 100 10.57 38.69 -12.14
C ALA A 100 9.67 38.07 -11.05
N THR A 101 8.54 38.69 -10.74
CA THR A 101 7.55 38.18 -9.77
C THR A 101 6.88 36.92 -10.33
N ILE A 102 6.48 36.95 -11.61
CA ILE A 102 5.87 35.82 -12.32
C ILE A 102 6.84 34.62 -12.39
N ALA A 103 8.13 34.85 -12.67
CA ALA A 103 9.14 33.80 -12.69
C ALA A 103 9.34 33.13 -11.30
N ARG A 104 9.28 33.91 -10.21
CA ARG A 104 9.34 33.37 -8.85
C ARG A 104 8.10 32.54 -8.50
N LEU A 105 6.92 33.03 -8.87
CA LEU A 105 5.66 32.29 -8.72
C LEU A 105 5.72 30.95 -9.45
N LEU A 106 6.17 30.94 -10.71
CA LEU A 106 6.33 29.69 -11.45
C LEU A 106 7.29 28.74 -10.73
N THR A 107 8.47 29.23 -10.33
CA THR A 107 9.47 28.43 -9.60
C THR A 107 8.86 27.83 -8.33
N TYR A 108 8.11 28.62 -7.58
CA TYR A 108 7.44 28.16 -6.35
C TYR A 108 6.39 27.09 -6.65
N VAL A 109 5.51 27.34 -7.63
CA VAL A 109 4.45 26.39 -8.03
C VAL A 109 5.04 25.09 -8.56
N GLU A 110 6.14 25.14 -9.31
CA GLU A 110 6.89 23.94 -9.70
C GLU A 110 7.45 23.19 -8.50
N SER A 111 8.01 23.89 -7.52
CA SER A 111 8.63 23.29 -6.33
C SER A 111 7.64 22.50 -5.46
N ILE A 112 6.35 22.89 -5.47
CA ILE A 112 5.28 22.19 -4.76
C ILE A 112 4.52 21.19 -5.66
N GLY A 113 4.98 20.98 -6.90
CA GLY A 113 4.33 20.08 -7.86
C GLY A 113 2.98 20.58 -8.39
N GLY A 114 2.72 21.88 -8.31
CA GLY A 114 1.47 22.53 -8.72
C GLY A 114 1.33 22.77 -10.22
N VAL A 115 2.41 22.63 -11.01
CA VAL A 115 2.32 22.74 -12.47
C VAL A 115 1.71 21.45 -13.04
N PRO A 116 0.53 21.52 -13.67
CA PRO A 116 -0.05 20.36 -14.32
C PRO A 116 0.84 19.92 -15.49
N ARG A 117 1.11 18.64 -15.62
CA ARG A 117 1.91 18.06 -16.72
C ARG A 117 1.13 17.00 -17.52
N ILE A 118 -0.08 16.69 -17.08
CA ILE A 118 -0.97 15.71 -17.68
C ILE A 118 -2.13 16.46 -18.30
N GLN A 119 -2.43 16.20 -19.57
CA GLN A 119 -3.62 16.73 -20.23
C GLN A 119 -4.48 15.59 -20.73
N ILE A 120 -5.75 15.55 -20.30
CA ILE A 120 -6.73 14.56 -20.76
C ILE A 120 -8.09 15.23 -20.96
N GLU A 121 -8.71 15.02 -22.13
CA GLU A 121 -9.98 15.67 -22.51
C GLU A 121 -9.95 17.21 -22.33
N GLY A 122 -8.81 17.84 -22.58
CA GLY A 122 -8.61 19.29 -22.40
C GLY A 122 -8.42 19.76 -20.95
N VAL A 123 -8.45 18.85 -19.97
CA VAL A 123 -8.23 19.17 -18.54
C VAL A 123 -6.76 18.99 -18.18
N TRP A 124 -6.14 20.05 -17.66
CA TRP A 124 -4.78 20.05 -17.14
C TRP A 124 -4.74 19.57 -15.68
N LEU A 125 -3.94 18.54 -15.41
CA LEU A 125 -3.84 17.84 -14.14
C LEU A 125 -2.38 17.71 -13.66
N THR A 126 -2.17 17.85 -12.36
CA THR A 126 -0.93 17.45 -11.69
C THR A 126 -0.91 15.93 -11.51
N ALA A 127 0.27 15.36 -11.21
CA ALA A 127 0.37 13.94 -10.90
C ALA A 127 -0.43 13.56 -9.63
N ALA A 128 -0.46 14.45 -8.64
CA ALA A 128 -1.22 14.26 -7.40
C ALA A 128 -2.74 14.28 -7.66
N GLU A 129 -3.23 15.22 -8.48
CA GLU A 129 -4.64 15.27 -8.88
C GLU A 129 -5.03 14.01 -9.65
N ALA A 130 -4.21 13.57 -10.62
CA ALA A 130 -4.47 12.35 -11.38
C ALA A 130 -4.56 11.11 -10.49
N ALA A 131 -3.64 10.96 -9.53
CA ALA A 131 -3.66 9.86 -8.56
C ALA A 131 -4.90 9.91 -7.66
N ALA A 132 -5.28 11.10 -7.16
CA ALA A 132 -6.48 11.29 -6.36
C ALA A 132 -7.75 10.90 -7.13
N ILE A 133 -7.86 11.30 -8.40
CA ILE A 133 -8.98 10.94 -9.27
C ILE A 133 -9.09 9.42 -9.43
N VAL A 134 -7.99 8.71 -9.69
CA VAL A 134 -8.00 7.25 -9.83
C VAL A 134 -8.37 6.56 -8.52
N ALA A 135 -7.84 7.04 -7.39
CA ALA A 135 -8.19 6.52 -6.07
C ALA A 135 -9.68 6.68 -5.76
N ALA A 136 -10.24 7.87 -5.98
CA ALA A 136 -11.66 8.15 -5.78
C ALA A 136 -12.53 7.36 -6.76
N ALA A 137 -12.15 7.27 -8.03
CA ALA A 137 -12.88 6.47 -9.02
C ALA A 137 -12.94 4.98 -8.66
N ASN A 138 -11.92 4.45 -7.98
CA ASN A 138 -11.84 3.06 -7.53
C ASN A 138 -12.51 2.80 -6.16
N GLY A 139 -12.55 3.78 -5.26
CA GLY A 139 -13.03 3.56 -3.89
C GLY A 139 -14.35 4.26 -3.54
N ALA A 140 -14.71 5.37 -4.17
CA ALA A 140 -15.88 6.15 -3.77
C ALA A 140 -17.19 5.40 -3.98
N SER A 141 -18.20 5.66 -3.16
CA SER A 141 -19.53 5.11 -3.40
C SER A 141 -20.20 5.76 -4.61
N LEU A 142 -21.28 5.15 -5.12
CA LEU A 142 -22.07 5.76 -6.19
C LEU A 142 -22.64 7.12 -5.75
N ALA A 143 -23.11 7.23 -4.51
CA ALA A 143 -23.67 8.48 -3.97
C ALA A 143 -22.59 9.55 -3.82
N GLU A 144 -21.39 9.20 -3.37
CA GLU A 144 -20.26 10.14 -3.30
C GLU A 144 -19.88 10.66 -4.70
N LEU A 145 -19.89 9.81 -5.73
CA LEU A 145 -19.59 10.24 -7.10
C LEU A 145 -20.74 11.05 -7.73
N ASP A 146 -22.00 10.70 -7.47
CA ASP A 146 -23.17 11.37 -8.06
C ASP A 146 -23.48 12.69 -7.34
N ASP A 147 -23.60 12.64 -6.01
CA ASP A 147 -24.05 13.76 -5.18
C ASP A 147 -22.88 14.64 -4.72
N ASP A 148 -21.85 14.07 -4.09
CA ASP A 148 -20.77 14.87 -3.47
C ASP A 148 -19.79 15.43 -4.51
N ALA A 149 -19.36 14.59 -5.47
CA ALA A 149 -18.56 15.02 -6.61
C ALA A 149 -19.41 15.72 -7.68
N GLY A 150 -20.74 15.60 -7.60
CA GLY A 150 -21.69 16.20 -8.52
C GLY A 150 -21.60 15.67 -9.94
N LEU A 151 -21.23 14.40 -10.17
CA LEU A 151 -21.14 13.84 -11.52
C LEU A 151 -22.53 13.62 -12.14
N ASP A 152 -22.57 13.39 -13.45
CA ASP A 152 -23.80 12.84 -14.06
C ASP A 152 -23.98 11.39 -13.58
N ALA A 153 -25.17 11.03 -13.10
CA ALA A 153 -25.48 9.69 -12.60
C ALA A 153 -25.07 8.54 -13.55
N ARG A 154 -25.02 8.76 -14.88
CA ARG A 154 -24.54 7.76 -15.85
C ARG A 154 -23.01 7.64 -15.82
N ALA A 155 -22.29 8.74 -15.65
CA ALA A 155 -20.85 8.76 -15.48
C ALA A 155 -20.47 8.09 -14.14
N ALA A 156 -21.13 8.46 -13.04
CA ALA A 156 -20.91 7.88 -11.72
C ALA A 156 -21.15 6.37 -11.72
N ARG A 157 -22.27 5.90 -12.28
CA ARG A 157 -22.56 4.47 -12.44
C ARG A 157 -21.53 3.75 -13.30
N GLY A 158 -21.16 4.34 -14.44
CA GLY A 158 -20.14 3.77 -15.34
C GLY A 158 -18.76 3.63 -14.67
N LEU A 159 -18.40 4.56 -13.78
CA LEU A 159 -17.15 4.49 -13.02
C LEU A 159 -17.17 3.33 -12.02
N VAL A 160 -18.28 3.14 -11.30
CA VAL A 160 -18.44 2.04 -10.33
C VAL A 160 -18.44 0.67 -11.03
N GLU A 161 -19.20 0.53 -12.13
CA GLU A 161 -19.37 -0.75 -12.85
C GLU A 161 -18.09 -1.25 -13.54
N ARG A 162 -17.13 -0.37 -13.82
CA ARG A 162 -15.90 -0.68 -14.57
C ARG A 162 -14.64 -0.78 -13.71
N ARG A 163 -14.79 -0.79 -12.39
CA ARG A 163 -13.66 -0.96 -11.47
C ARG A 163 -12.98 -2.32 -11.69
N PRO A 164 -11.65 -2.41 -11.50
CA PRO A 164 -10.74 -1.32 -11.17
C PRO A 164 -10.24 -0.53 -12.41
N HIS A 165 -9.99 0.76 -12.22
CA HIS A 165 -9.32 1.63 -13.18
C HIS A 165 -7.82 1.63 -12.90
N ALA A 166 -7.02 1.22 -13.89
CA ALA A 166 -5.56 1.13 -13.75
C ALA A 166 -4.88 2.52 -13.72
N ASP A 167 -5.45 3.49 -14.43
CA ASP A 167 -4.91 4.84 -14.56
C ASP A 167 -6.02 5.86 -14.91
N LEU A 168 -5.62 7.13 -15.05
CA LEU A 168 -6.52 8.22 -15.38
C LEU A 168 -7.12 8.09 -16.80
N ALA A 169 -6.42 7.45 -17.74
CA ALA A 169 -6.94 7.23 -19.09
C ALA A 169 -8.08 6.21 -19.09
N ALA A 170 -8.00 5.18 -18.24
CA ALA A 170 -9.09 4.24 -18.00
C ALA A 170 -10.33 4.96 -17.41
N VAL A 171 -10.13 5.90 -16.48
CA VAL A 171 -11.20 6.74 -15.91
C VAL A 171 -11.86 7.58 -17.00
N ALA A 172 -11.07 8.29 -17.83
CA ALA A 172 -11.59 9.14 -18.92
C ALA A 172 -12.27 8.34 -20.05
N ALA A 173 -11.91 7.07 -20.25
CA ALA A 173 -12.54 6.19 -21.24
C ALA A 173 -13.95 5.70 -20.85
N VAL A 174 -14.39 5.98 -19.61
CA VAL A 174 -15.76 5.64 -19.17
C VAL A 174 -16.77 6.55 -19.88
N PRO A 175 -17.82 6.01 -20.52
CA PRO A 175 -18.86 6.81 -21.15
C PRO A 175 -19.41 7.87 -20.19
N TYR A 176 -19.66 9.07 -20.73
CA TYR A 176 -20.12 10.25 -19.98
C TYR A 176 -19.06 10.89 -19.06
N VAL A 177 -17.86 10.33 -18.93
CA VAL A 177 -16.71 10.99 -18.28
C VAL A 177 -15.96 11.83 -19.32
N ALA A 178 -16.48 13.03 -19.59
CA ALA A 178 -15.84 14.02 -20.46
C ALA A 178 -15.18 15.15 -19.66
N THR A 179 -14.72 16.22 -20.32
CA THR A 179 -14.08 17.41 -19.72
C THR A 179 -14.77 17.91 -18.45
N ALA A 180 -16.10 18.07 -18.48
CA ALA A 180 -16.86 18.57 -17.33
C ALA A 180 -16.84 17.62 -16.12
N ALA A 181 -16.85 16.31 -16.35
CA ALA A 181 -16.75 15.32 -15.28
C ALA A 181 -15.33 15.29 -14.69
N LEU A 182 -14.30 15.37 -15.53
CA LEU A 182 -12.90 15.43 -15.09
C LEU A 182 -12.60 16.71 -14.30
N GLU A 183 -13.16 17.86 -14.67
CA GLU A 183 -13.06 19.12 -13.91
C GLU A 183 -13.73 19.03 -12.53
N ARG A 184 -14.85 18.29 -12.41
CA ARG A 184 -15.48 18.02 -11.11
C ARG A 184 -14.63 17.09 -10.26
N LEU A 185 -14.18 15.97 -10.84
CA LEU A 185 -13.29 15.02 -10.16
C LEU A 185 -11.97 15.67 -9.72
N ARG A 186 -11.35 16.53 -10.54
CA ARG A 186 -10.12 17.25 -10.18
C ARG A 186 -10.28 18.07 -8.90
N ARG A 187 -11.41 18.75 -8.73
CA ARG A 187 -11.68 19.59 -7.56
C ARG A 187 -12.06 18.77 -6.33
N TRP A 188 -12.86 17.72 -6.52
CA TRP A 188 -13.42 16.94 -5.42
C TRP A 188 -12.45 15.84 -4.93
N ALA A 189 -11.82 15.09 -5.82
CA ALA A 189 -11.02 13.90 -5.46
C ALA A 189 -9.88 14.16 -4.46
N PRO A 190 -9.15 15.31 -4.49
CA PRO A 190 -8.14 15.61 -3.46
C PRO A 190 -8.71 15.79 -2.05
N THR A 191 -10.01 16.10 -1.93
CA THR A 191 -10.72 16.21 -0.65
C THR A 191 -11.38 14.90 -0.25
N TRP A 192 -11.57 13.99 -1.20
CA TRP A 192 -12.05 12.65 -0.94
C TRP A 192 -10.93 11.83 -0.32
N SER A 193 -11.14 11.40 0.91
CA SER A 193 -10.47 10.25 1.47
C SER A 193 -11.34 9.04 1.21
N ALA A 194 -10.75 7.90 0.84
CA ALA A 194 -11.46 6.63 0.97
C ALA A 194 -12.16 6.60 2.33
N PRO A 195 -13.40 6.10 2.41
CA PRO A 195 -13.86 5.60 3.69
C PRO A 195 -12.68 4.78 4.20
N THR A 196 -12.20 5.05 5.41
CA THR A 196 -11.42 4.03 6.09
C THR A 196 -12.40 2.87 6.12
N GLU A 197 -12.35 1.98 5.13
CA GLU A 197 -12.93 0.66 5.27
C GLU A 197 -12.46 0.28 6.65
N VAL A 198 -13.41 -0.02 7.51
CA VAL A 198 -13.08 -0.56 8.80
C VAL A 198 -12.56 -1.96 8.47
N THR A 199 -11.37 -2.03 7.91
CA THR A 199 -10.64 -3.25 7.68
C THR A 199 -10.36 -3.78 9.06
N CYS A 200 -10.44 -5.09 9.21
CA CYS A 200 -10.20 -5.69 10.50
C CYS A 200 -8.86 -5.21 11.08
N HIS A 201 -8.91 -4.58 12.26
CA HIS A 201 -7.69 -4.14 12.91
C HIS A 201 -6.82 -5.38 13.19
N PRO A 202 -5.52 -5.40 12.81
CA PRO A 202 -4.70 -6.60 12.93
C PRO A 202 -4.65 -7.18 14.34
N GLY A 203 -4.58 -6.31 15.36
CA GLY A 203 -4.66 -6.74 16.77
C GLY A 203 -5.98 -7.38 17.17
N LEU A 204 -7.10 -6.91 16.61
CA LEU A 204 -8.42 -7.49 16.87
C LEU A 204 -8.53 -8.85 16.18
N ARG A 205 -8.09 -8.95 14.91
CA ARG A 205 -8.01 -10.22 14.17
C ARG A 205 -7.19 -11.27 14.92
N ALA A 206 -6.00 -10.88 15.37
CA ALA A 206 -5.08 -11.74 16.10
C ALA A 206 -5.73 -12.27 17.39
N GLY A 207 -6.40 -11.40 18.15
CA GLY A 207 -7.09 -11.80 19.38
C GLY A 207 -8.29 -12.72 19.10
N MET A 208 -9.03 -12.47 18.02
CA MET A 208 -10.11 -13.38 17.59
C MET A 208 -9.59 -14.75 17.18
N ARG A 209 -8.49 -14.82 16.43
CA ARG A 209 -7.83 -16.09 16.12
C ARG A 209 -7.38 -16.82 17.38
N ALA A 210 -6.73 -16.13 18.30
CA ALA A 210 -6.29 -16.74 19.57
C ALA A 210 -7.48 -17.28 20.38
N CYS A 211 -8.63 -16.59 20.34
CA CYS A 211 -9.89 -17.11 20.89
C CYS A 211 -10.31 -18.41 20.17
N VAL A 212 -10.31 -18.44 18.83
CA VAL A 212 -10.68 -19.63 18.05
C VAL A 212 -9.78 -20.82 18.40
N GLU A 213 -8.47 -20.60 18.48
CA GLU A 213 -7.50 -21.64 18.85
C GLU A 213 -7.74 -22.16 20.27
N ALA A 214 -8.08 -21.29 21.22
CA ALA A 214 -8.44 -21.71 22.57
C ALA A 214 -9.72 -22.56 22.59
N GLN A 215 -10.76 -22.16 21.85
CA GLN A 215 -12.01 -22.93 21.74
C GLN A 215 -11.77 -24.31 21.09
N VAL A 216 -10.96 -24.34 20.02
CA VAL A 216 -10.56 -25.59 19.35
C VAL A 216 -9.77 -26.50 20.30
N ALA A 217 -8.84 -25.94 21.09
CA ALA A 217 -8.09 -26.69 22.09
C ALA A 217 -9.00 -27.29 23.19
N ASP A 218 -10.12 -26.63 23.49
CA ASP A 218 -11.17 -27.12 24.40
C ASP A 218 -12.16 -28.10 23.71
N GLY A 219 -11.94 -28.42 22.44
CA GLY A 219 -12.67 -29.43 21.68
C GLY A 219 -13.83 -28.90 20.82
N ALA A 220 -13.95 -27.58 20.64
CA ALA A 220 -14.90 -27.01 19.69
C ALA A 220 -14.53 -27.33 18.24
N SER A 221 -15.54 -27.44 17.37
CA SER A 221 -15.28 -27.44 15.93
C SER A 221 -14.82 -26.04 15.48
N LEU A 222 -14.10 -25.95 14.36
CA LEU A 222 -13.67 -24.66 13.81
C LEU A 222 -14.84 -23.70 13.58
N ALA A 223 -15.96 -24.22 13.06
CA ALA A 223 -17.16 -23.42 12.80
C ALA A 223 -17.82 -22.91 14.09
N ASP A 224 -17.89 -23.74 15.14
CA ASP A 224 -18.45 -23.33 16.43
C ASP A 224 -17.54 -22.31 17.13
N ALA A 225 -16.21 -22.52 17.03
CA ALA A 225 -15.20 -21.62 17.58
C ALA A 225 -15.23 -20.24 16.90
N GLU A 226 -15.33 -20.19 15.57
CA GLU A 226 -15.48 -18.95 14.81
C GLU A 226 -16.70 -18.15 15.27
N LEU A 227 -17.86 -18.81 15.36
CA LEU A 227 -19.10 -18.16 15.79
C LEU A 227 -19.00 -17.64 17.23
N ALA A 228 -18.44 -18.44 18.14
CA ALA A 228 -18.26 -18.06 19.54
C ALA A 228 -17.31 -16.86 19.68
N CYS A 229 -16.22 -16.82 18.91
CA CYS A 229 -15.22 -15.76 18.98
C CYS A 229 -15.59 -14.49 18.21
N GLY A 230 -16.70 -14.51 17.45
CA GLY A 230 -17.35 -13.32 16.91
C GLY A 230 -18.34 -12.66 17.88
N ASP A 231 -18.72 -13.34 18.97
CA ASP A 231 -19.69 -12.84 19.94
C ASP A 231 -19.09 -11.79 20.88
N ALA A 232 -19.93 -10.84 21.31
CA ALA A 232 -19.55 -9.76 22.21
C ALA A 232 -18.94 -10.25 23.53
N GLU A 233 -19.42 -11.36 24.10
CA GLU A 233 -18.92 -11.90 25.37
C GLU A 233 -17.47 -12.39 25.26
N ALA A 234 -17.14 -13.10 24.18
CA ALA A 234 -15.79 -13.61 23.93
C ALA A 234 -14.78 -12.50 23.58
N LEU A 235 -15.27 -11.39 23.02
CA LEU A 235 -14.44 -10.28 22.56
C LEU A 235 -14.04 -9.28 23.65
N GLY A 236 -14.67 -9.30 24.81
CA GLY A 236 -14.32 -8.40 25.93
C GLY A 236 -12.82 -8.45 26.29
N PRO A 237 -12.26 -9.63 26.59
CA PRO A 237 -10.82 -9.78 26.86
C PRO A 237 -9.93 -9.40 25.67
N VAL A 238 -10.37 -9.66 24.44
CA VAL A 238 -9.63 -9.29 23.22
C VAL A 238 -9.56 -7.77 23.07
N PHE A 239 -10.69 -7.08 23.25
CA PHE A 239 -10.78 -5.62 23.23
C PHE A 239 -9.84 -5.01 24.28
N ASP A 240 -9.92 -5.49 25.52
CA ASP A 240 -9.08 -5.00 26.63
C ASP A 240 -7.59 -5.20 26.33
N ALA A 241 -7.20 -6.37 25.79
CA ALA A 241 -5.82 -6.67 25.45
C ALA A 241 -5.30 -5.77 24.31
N VAL A 242 -6.09 -5.54 23.27
CA VAL A 242 -5.70 -4.65 22.15
C VAL A 242 -5.57 -3.21 22.64
N CYS A 243 -6.47 -2.75 23.50
CA CYS A 243 -6.47 -1.38 24.00
C CYS A 243 -5.43 -1.11 25.11
N ALA A 244 -5.02 -2.14 25.85
CA ALA A 244 -3.86 -2.08 26.74
C ALA A 244 -2.52 -2.17 25.97
N GLY A 245 -2.57 -2.58 24.70
CA GLY A 245 -1.40 -2.71 23.83
C GLY A 245 -0.73 -1.36 23.55
N PRO A 246 0.59 -1.36 23.31
CA PRO A 246 1.39 -0.13 23.22
C PRO A 246 1.10 0.73 21.97
N LEU A 247 0.38 0.19 21.00
CA LEU A 247 0.01 0.90 19.76
C LEU A 247 -1.41 1.47 19.82
N GLY A 248 -2.21 1.06 20.82
CA GLY A 248 -3.65 1.32 20.86
C GLY A 248 -4.38 0.82 19.62
N ALA A 249 -5.68 1.11 19.54
CA ALA A 249 -6.46 0.97 18.33
C ALA A 249 -7.43 2.16 18.20
N PRO A 250 -7.86 2.52 16.98
CA PRO A 250 -8.79 3.64 16.76
C PRO A 250 -10.09 3.51 17.56
N PHE A 251 -10.50 2.27 17.88
CA PHE A 251 -11.74 1.99 18.59
C PHE A 251 -11.64 2.06 20.13
N CYS A 252 -10.43 2.20 20.70
CA CYS A 252 -10.24 2.12 22.15
C CYS A 252 -10.87 3.28 22.95
N GLY A 253 -11.27 4.37 22.28
CA GLY A 253 -12.02 5.47 22.87
C GLY A 253 -13.53 5.45 22.58
N LEU A 254 -14.02 4.46 21.84
CA LEU A 254 -15.41 4.37 21.43
C LEU A 254 -16.24 3.63 22.50
N PRO A 255 -17.56 3.89 22.61
CA PRO A 255 -18.45 3.00 23.34
C PRO A 255 -18.37 1.58 22.80
N PHE A 256 -18.46 0.57 23.68
CA PHE A 256 -18.39 -0.84 23.30
C PHE A 256 -19.39 -1.21 22.19
N GLU A 257 -20.59 -0.66 22.22
CA GLU A 257 -21.61 -0.86 21.18
C GLU A 257 -21.13 -0.41 19.79
N THR A 258 -20.43 0.73 19.70
CA THR A 258 -19.86 1.24 18.44
C THR A 258 -18.69 0.37 18.00
N PHE A 259 -17.82 -0.04 18.93
CA PHE A 259 -16.78 -1.02 18.64
C PHE A 259 -17.37 -2.30 18.04
N TYR A 260 -18.35 -2.90 18.70
CA TYR A 260 -18.94 -4.16 18.29
C TYR A 260 -19.66 -4.05 16.95
N THR A 261 -20.49 -3.04 16.75
CA THR A 261 -21.29 -2.92 15.52
C THR A 261 -20.50 -2.46 14.30
N VAL A 262 -19.38 -1.76 14.48
CA VAL A 262 -18.59 -1.17 13.38
C VAL A 262 -17.32 -1.96 13.09
N HIS A 263 -16.59 -2.40 14.12
CA HIS A 263 -15.25 -2.98 13.96
C HIS A 263 -15.20 -4.51 13.98
N VAL A 264 -16.18 -5.18 14.57
CA VAL A 264 -16.20 -6.66 14.67
C VAL A 264 -16.68 -7.35 13.38
N PRO A 265 -17.77 -6.93 12.69
CA PRO A 265 -18.23 -7.59 11.48
C PRO A 265 -17.16 -7.78 10.38
N PRO A 266 -16.34 -6.76 10.03
CA PRO A 266 -15.28 -6.96 9.04
C PRO A 266 -14.17 -7.90 9.56
N CYS A 267 -13.98 -8.00 10.87
CA CYS A 267 -13.06 -8.97 11.46
C CYS A 267 -13.59 -10.39 11.43
N VAL A 268 -14.87 -10.60 11.69
CA VAL A 268 -15.50 -11.92 11.56
C VAL A 268 -15.41 -12.40 10.11
N ALA A 269 -15.71 -11.53 9.13
CA ALA A 269 -15.57 -11.89 7.72
C ALA A 269 -14.12 -12.24 7.34
N ALA A 270 -13.15 -11.40 7.76
CA ALA A 270 -11.74 -11.67 7.50
C ALA A 270 -11.22 -12.95 8.18
N LEU A 271 -11.73 -13.26 9.38
CA LEU A 271 -11.40 -14.48 10.10
C LEU A 271 -12.01 -15.71 9.42
N ALA A 272 -13.27 -15.64 8.98
CA ALA A 272 -13.94 -16.72 8.27
C ALA A 272 -13.17 -17.11 6.99
N ASP A 273 -12.79 -16.12 6.18
CA ASP A 273 -12.00 -16.32 4.96
C ASP A 273 -10.66 -17.00 5.25
N GLU A 274 -10.05 -16.65 6.37
CA GLU A 274 -8.80 -17.24 6.82
C GLU A 274 -8.96 -18.68 7.32
N LEU A 275 -10.01 -18.96 8.09
CA LEU A 275 -10.27 -20.29 8.62
C LEU A 275 -10.74 -21.28 7.55
N ALA A 276 -11.27 -20.80 6.41
CA ALA A 276 -11.85 -21.62 5.34
C ALA A 276 -10.90 -22.67 4.71
N GLY A 277 -9.59 -22.56 4.93
CA GLY A 277 -8.58 -23.55 4.50
C GLY A 277 -7.96 -24.38 5.61
N LEU A 278 -8.27 -24.07 6.87
CA LEU A 278 -7.67 -24.68 8.05
C LEU A 278 -8.44 -25.93 8.49
N CYS A 279 -7.78 -26.76 9.29
CA CYS A 279 -8.35 -28.01 9.79
C CYS A 279 -7.71 -28.39 11.12
N VAL A 280 -8.43 -29.19 11.90
CA VAL A 280 -7.92 -29.87 13.10
C VAL A 280 -7.75 -31.36 12.80
N GLY A 281 -8.52 -31.90 11.85
CA GLY A 281 -8.37 -33.27 11.38
C GLY A 281 -8.91 -33.50 9.96
N ASP A 282 -8.70 -34.72 9.44
CA ASP A 282 -9.08 -35.10 8.06
C ASP A 282 -10.60 -34.94 7.78
N ALA A 283 -11.43 -34.94 8.82
CA ALA A 283 -12.88 -34.73 8.71
C ALA A 283 -13.25 -33.31 8.23
N ASP A 284 -12.43 -32.32 8.55
CA ASP A 284 -12.67 -30.91 8.16
C ASP A 284 -12.41 -30.67 6.68
N CYS A 285 -11.66 -31.57 6.02
CA CYS A 285 -11.19 -31.39 4.65
C CYS A 285 -12.15 -31.90 3.57
N GLY A 286 -13.39 -32.24 3.94
CA GLY A 286 -14.40 -32.75 3.00
C GLY A 286 -14.09 -34.13 2.42
N GLY A 287 -13.15 -34.87 3.02
CA GLY A 287 -12.72 -36.19 2.60
C GLY A 287 -11.66 -36.23 1.49
N ALA A 288 -11.36 -37.44 1.02
CA ALA A 288 -10.30 -37.68 0.04
C ALA A 288 -10.50 -36.89 -1.28
N PRO A 289 -9.42 -36.41 -1.92
CA PRO A 289 -8.01 -36.68 -1.61
C PRO A 289 -7.38 -35.72 -0.58
N ARG A 290 -8.13 -34.73 -0.09
CA ARG A 290 -7.58 -33.74 0.84
C ARG A 290 -7.47 -34.33 2.24
N ARG A 291 -6.38 -33.97 2.92
CA ARG A 291 -6.07 -34.39 4.29
C ARG A 291 -5.63 -33.18 5.09
N CYS A 292 -5.90 -33.21 6.38
CA CYS A 292 -5.39 -32.20 7.28
C CYS A 292 -3.90 -32.44 7.47
N TRP A 293 -3.09 -31.47 7.04
CA TRP A 293 -1.64 -31.62 6.99
C TRP A 293 -0.93 -30.43 7.64
N GLY A 294 0.31 -30.67 8.08
CA GLY A 294 1.19 -29.65 8.64
C GLY A 294 0.67 -29.08 9.96
N THR A 295 -0.05 -29.89 10.76
CA THR A 295 -0.39 -29.54 12.14
C THR A 295 0.88 -29.35 12.95
N VAL A 296 0.82 -28.39 13.87
CA VAL A 296 1.95 -28.00 14.70
C VAL A 296 2.00 -28.81 15.99
N ASN A 297 3.19 -29.26 16.39
CA ASN A 297 3.38 -30.14 17.56
C ASN A 297 3.99 -29.41 18.78
N ASP A 298 4.30 -28.13 18.68
CA ASP A 298 4.91 -27.33 19.77
C ASP A 298 3.87 -26.64 20.67
N GLY A 299 2.58 -26.88 20.42
CA GLY A 299 1.46 -26.29 21.15
C GLY A 299 1.13 -24.84 20.77
N SER A 300 1.81 -24.27 19.78
CA SER A 300 1.52 -22.91 19.31
C SER A 300 0.23 -22.80 18.50
N THR A 301 -0.21 -23.89 17.86
CA THR A 301 -1.55 -24.04 17.28
C THR A 301 -1.88 -25.52 17.13
N GLN A 302 -3.17 -25.88 17.04
CA GLN A 302 -3.63 -27.22 16.66
C GLN A 302 -4.04 -27.30 15.19
N LEU A 303 -3.95 -26.17 14.48
CA LEU A 303 -4.45 -26.04 13.11
C LEU A 303 -3.43 -26.57 12.10
N GLY A 304 -3.92 -27.30 11.11
CA GLY A 304 -3.25 -27.64 9.87
C GLY A 304 -3.94 -26.97 8.68
N VAL A 305 -3.59 -27.40 7.47
CA VAL A 305 -4.24 -26.98 6.22
C VAL A 305 -4.75 -28.20 5.47
N CYS A 306 -5.90 -28.07 4.83
CA CYS A 306 -6.43 -29.12 3.97
C CYS A 306 -5.66 -29.22 2.64
N GLN A 307 -4.75 -30.19 2.55
CA GLN A 307 -3.86 -30.37 1.41
C GLN A 307 -4.19 -31.62 0.58
N ASP A 308 -4.05 -31.52 -0.74
CA ASP A 308 -4.01 -32.69 -1.64
C ASP A 308 -2.57 -33.21 -1.71
N LEU A 309 -2.31 -34.32 -1.01
CA LEU A 309 -0.96 -34.88 -0.87
C LEU A 309 -0.56 -35.80 -2.02
N ARG A 310 -1.38 -35.91 -3.07
CA ARG A 310 -1.00 -36.69 -4.26
C ARG A 310 0.21 -36.04 -4.93
N SER A 311 1.13 -36.87 -5.41
CA SER A 311 2.29 -36.39 -6.14
C SER A 311 1.88 -35.71 -7.43
N VAL A 312 2.50 -34.56 -7.71
CA VAL A 312 2.30 -33.79 -8.94
C VAL A 312 3.37 -34.21 -9.96
N PRO A 313 3.02 -34.51 -11.23
CA PRO A 313 4.02 -34.90 -12.24
C PRO A 313 5.16 -33.88 -12.37
N GLY A 314 6.40 -34.35 -12.25
CA GLY A 314 7.62 -33.53 -12.24
C GLY A 314 8.13 -33.18 -10.84
N GLN A 315 7.44 -33.60 -9.78
CA GLN A 315 7.97 -33.49 -8.42
C GLN A 315 9.27 -34.29 -8.28
N GLY A 316 10.31 -33.66 -7.74
CA GLY A 316 11.67 -34.19 -7.65
C GLY A 316 12.56 -33.90 -8.87
N ASP A 317 12.01 -33.36 -9.95
CA ASP A 317 12.84 -32.93 -11.10
C ASP A 317 13.77 -31.78 -10.69
N PRO A 318 14.99 -31.69 -11.29
CA PRO A 318 15.90 -30.60 -11.01
C PRO A 318 15.37 -29.28 -11.60
N CYS A 319 15.56 -28.21 -10.86
CA CYS A 319 15.24 -26.84 -11.27
C CYS A 319 16.39 -25.89 -10.92
N SER A 320 16.34 -24.67 -11.43
CA SER A 320 17.33 -23.63 -11.12
C SER A 320 16.72 -22.26 -11.34
N ALA A 321 17.47 -21.19 -11.05
CA ALA A 321 17.05 -19.82 -11.37
C ALA A 321 16.71 -19.61 -12.86
N THR A 322 17.18 -20.48 -13.75
CA THR A 322 16.91 -20.41 -15.20
C THR A 322 16.05 -21.56 -15.73
N ARG A 323 15.75 -22.55 -14.89
CA ARG A 323 14.94 -23.73 -15.23
C ARG A 323 13.76 -23.83 -14.28
N ALA A 324 12.59 -23.42 -14.77
CA ALA A 324 11.34 -23.49 -14.02
C ALA A 324 10.82 -24.94 -13.87
N CYS A 325 10.02 -25.15 -12.82
CA CYS A 325 9.27 -26.38 -12.61
C CYS A 325 8.00 -26.46 -13.48
N GLY A 326 7.41 -27.66 -13.53
CA GLY A 326 6.11 -27.88 -14.17
C GLY A 326 4.94 -27.17 -13.46
N ALA A 327 3.75 -27.22 -14.05
CA ALA A 327 2.56 -26.60 -13.45
C ALA A 327 2.23 -27.24 -12.09
N GLY A 328 1.91 -26.40 -11.09
CA GLY A 328 1.62 -26.86 -9.73
C GLY A 328 2.86 -27.21 -8.89
N LEU A 329 4.06 -26.92 -9.39
CA LEU A 329 5.32 -27.12 -8.70
C LEU A 329 6.09 -25.80 -8.54
N VAL A 330 6.91 -25.71 -7.51
CA VAL A 330 7.83 -24.60 -7.24
C VAL A 330 9.25 -25.14 -7.05
N CYS A 331 10.26 -24.32 -7.35
CA CYS A 331 11.66 -24.71 -7.20
C CYS A 331 12.13 -24.44 -5.77
N ALA A 332 12.60 -25.48 -5.07
CA ALA A 332 13.06 -25.41 -3.69
C ALA A 332 14.57 -25.70 -3.58
N GLY A 333 15.23 -25.11 -2.59
CA GLY A 333 16.66 -25.26 -2.27
C GLY A 333 17.57 -24.20 -2.91
N LEU A 334 17.04 -23.19 -3.60
CA LEU A 334 17.84 -22.18 -4.31
C LEU A 334 18.57 -21.20 -3.38
N SER A 335 18.16 -21.11 -2.11
CA SER A 335 18.88 -20.34 -1.09
C SER A 335 20.16 -21.05 -0.60
N LEU A 336 20.25 -22.36 -0.81
CA LEU A 336 21.32 -23.22 -0.31
C LEU A 336 22.26 -23.68 -1.41
N TRP A 337 21.71 -23.95 -2.60
CA TRP A 337 22.45 -24.53 -3.71
C TRP A 337 22.13 -23.80 -5.03
N PRO A 338 23.02 -23.90 -6.05
CA PRO A 338 22.76 -23.31 -7.37
C PRO A 338 21.58 -23.95 -8.12
N ASP A 339 21.32 -25.21 -7.82
CA ASP A 339 20.23 -26.01 -8.38
C ASP A 339 19.31 -26.47 -7.24
N GLY A 340 18.02 -26.53 -7.52
CA GLY A 340 16.99 -26.97 -6.60
C GLY A 340 16.25 -28.20 -7.09
N ILE A 341 15.20 -28.57 -6.36
CA ILE A 341 14.25 -29.61 -6.75
C ILE A 341 12.85 -29.04 -6.88
N CYS A 342 12.06 -29.59 -7.79
CA CYS A 342 10.66 -29.23 -7.92
C CYS A 342 9.82 -29.89 -6.82
N VAL A 343 9.17 -29.08 -6.00
CA VAL A 343 8.24 -29.54 -4.96
C VAL A 343 6.83 -29.06 -5.26
N SER A 344 5.80 -29.69 -4.69
CA SER A 344 4.42 -29.25 -4.86
C SER A 344 4.24 -27.82 -4.37
N ALA A 345 3.47 -27.01 -5.09
CA ALA A 345 3.25 -25.60 -4.74
C ALA A 345 2.66 -25.39 -3.34
N TRP A 346 1.96 -26.38 -2.78
CA TRP A 346 1.45 -26.30 -1.41
C TRP A 346 2.55 -26.40 -0.34
N MET A 347 3.75 -26.87 -0.69
CA MET A 347 4.90 -26.97 0.22
C MET A 347 5.63 -25.62 0.38
N THR A 348 5.13 -24.55 -0.24
CA THR A 348 5.60 -23.19 -0.01
C THR A 348 4.50 -22.34 0.61
N GLY A 349 4.88 -21.44 1.50
CA GLY A 349 3.94 -20.52 2.15
C GLY A 349 4.61 -19.25 2.65
N SER A 350 3.79 -18.24 2.90
CA SER A 350 4.16 -16.96 3.49
C SER A 350 3.28 -16.74 4.70
N PHE A 351 3.90 -16.51 5.85
CA PHE A 351 3.24 -16.44 7.15
C PHE A 351 3.60 -15.11 7.79
N THR A 352 2.61 -14.35 8.24
CA THR A 352 2.81 -12.98 8.72
C THR A 352 2.46 -12.87 10.20
N MET A 353 3.21 -12.06 10.93
CA MET A 353 2.86 -11.61 12.28
C MET A 353 1.61 -10.73 12.24
N ASP A 354 0.62 -11.04 13.06
CA ASP A 354 -0.64 -10.29 13.09
C ASP A 354 -0.60 -9.02 13.98
N VAL A 355 0.39 -8.88 14.88
CA VAL A 355 0.43 -7.78 15.87
C VAL A 355 1.76 -7.03 15.87
N PRO A 356 1.78 -5.74 15.50
CA PRO A 356 3.01 -4.96 15.54
C PRO A 356 3.58 -4.81 16.96
N GLN A 357 4.91 -4.79 17.06
CA GLN A 357 5.65 -4.78 18.34
C GLN A 357 6.42 -3.47 18.52
N VAL A 358 6.58 -3.02 19.77
CA VAL A 358 7.45 -1.88 20.07
C VAL A 358 8.91 -2.32 20.12
N ILE A 359 9.75 -1.62 19.38
CA ILE A 359 11.20 -1.72 19.49
C ILE A 359 11.65 -0.67 20.50
N ALA A 360 12.03 -1.11 21.69
CA ALA A 360 12.43 -0.20 22.76
C ALA A 360 13.75 0.50 22.44
N ALA A 361 13.86 1.75 22.92
CA ALA A 361 15.04 2.60 22.76
C ALA A 361 16.28 2.13 23.52
N SER A 362 16.15 1.24 24.50
CA SER A 362 17.26 0.82 25.38
C SER A 362 18.12 -0.26 24.74
N ALA A 363 19.44 -0.13 24.89
CA ALA A 363 20.38 -1.16 24.44
C ALA A 363 20.10 -2.52 25.10
N GLY A 364 20.18 -3.60 24.32
CA GLY A 364 19.88 -4.97 24.71
C GLY A 364 18.38 -5.31 24.77
N ALA A 365 17.49 -4.34 24.55
CA ALA A 365 16.07 -4.64 24.45
C ALA A 365 15.76 -5.38 23.16
N THR A 366 14.86 -6.36 23.23
CA THR A 366 14.47 -7.18 22.07
C THR A 366 12.96 -7.14 21.89
N ALA A 367 12.51 -6.73 20.71
CA ALA A 367 11.15 -6.98 20.25
C ALA A 367 11.12 -8.37 19.61
N THR A 368 10.19 -9.23 20.03
CA THR A 368 10.06 -10.60 19.46
C THR A 368 8.69 -10.77 18.86
N ALA A 369 8.65 -11.20 17.61
CA ALA A 369 7.45 -11.60 16.89
C ALA A 369 7.42 -13.13 16.76
N ALA A 370 6.28 -13.75 17.05
CA ALA A 370 6.04 -15.15 16.71
C ALA A 370 5.22 -15.23 15.42
N VAL A 371 5.63 -16.10 14.51
CA VAL A 371 4.95 -16.40 13.25
C VAL A 371 4.68 -17.89 13.23
N ILE A 372 3.42 -18.28 13.15
CA ILE A 372 3.02 -19.69 13.16
C ILE A 372 3.06 -20.21 11.73
N VAL A 373 3.99 -21.12 11.46
CA VAL A 373 4.12 -21.81 10.18
C VAL A 373 3.40 -23.14 10.29
N HIS A 374 2.46 -23.42 9.38
CA HIS A 374 1.69 -24.66 9.36
C HIS A 374 1.29 -25.02 7.92
N GLY A 375 0.79 -26.24 7.71
CA GLY A 375 0.31 -26.68 6.40
C GLY A 375 1.39 -27.02 5.36
N LEU A 376 2.67 -26.98 5.73
CA LEU A 376 3.81 -27.32 4.89
C LEU A 376 4.21 -28.79 5.03
N ALA A 377 5.23 -29.24 4.28
CA ALA A 377 5.78 -30.61 4.37
C ALA A 377 6.55 -30.82 5.71
N THR A 378 7.65 -31.57 5.73
CA THR A 378 8.34 -31.91 7.00
C THR A 378 9.49 -30.97 7.31
N VAL A 379 10.35 -30.64 6.35
CA VAL A 379 11.61 -29.91 6.61
C VAL A 379 11.78 -28.68 5.70
N PRO A 380 12.38 -27.57 6.17
CA PRO A 380 12.56 -26.36 5.38
C PRO A 380 13.80 -26.44 4.47
N LEU A 381 13.63 -26.08 3.19
CA LEU A 381 14.72 -25.90 2.24
C LEU A 381 15.10 -24.44 2.06
N ASP A 382 14.11 -23.59 1.80
CA ASP A 382 14.32 -22.15 1.67
C ASP A 382 13.56 -21.44 2.76
N VAL A 383 14.24 -20.52 3.44
CA VAL A 383 13.64 -19.65 4.45
C VAL A 383 14.14 -18.24 4.24
N TRP A 384 13.23 -17.26 4.22
CA TRP A 384 13.60 -15.85 4.26
C TRP A 384 12.55 -15.02 4.98
N VAL A 385 12.96 -13.84 5.42
CA VAL A 385 12.10 -12.92 6.17
C VAL A 385 12.00 -11.59 5.46
N ASP A 386 10.77 -11.10 5.28
CA ASP A 386 10.51 -9.72 4.93
C ASP A 386 10.13 -8.96 6.21
N LEU A 387 10.71 -7.76 6.38
CA LEU A 387 10.65 -7.01 7.64
C LEU A 387 10.25 -5.55 7.39
N ASP A 388 9.22 -5.05 8.09
CA ASP A 388 8.85 -3.63 8.10
C ASP A 388 9.15 -3.04 9.48
N VAL A 389 10.20 -2.22 9.55
CA VAL A 389 10.63 -1.51 10.77
C VAL A 389 10.54 -0.02 10.54
N ARG A 390 9.96 0.71 11.49
CA ARG A 390 9.74 2.16 11.39
C ARG A 390 10.23 2.90 12.64
N GLY A 391 10.68 4.15 12.45
CA GLY A 391 10.99 5.07 13.55
C GLY A 391 12.30 4.82 14.33
N VAL A 392 13.08 3.81 13.95
CA VAL A 392 14.37 3.47 14.58
C VAL A 392 15.51 3.47 13.56
N ASP A 393 16.70 3.88 13.98
CA ASP A 393 17.93 3.86 13.16
C ASP A 393 18.35 2.39 12.91
N PRO A 394 18.30 1.89 11.66
CA PRO A 394 18.63 0.51 11.36
C PRO A 394 20.05 0.12 11.81
N ARG A 395 21.00 1.06 11.80
CA ARG A 395 22.39 0.80 12.20
C ARG A 395 22.53 0.31 13.64
N ARG A 396 21.48 0.48 14.46
CA ARG A 396 21.42 0.09 15.87
C ARG A 396 20.60 -1.17 16.10
N LEU A 397 20.28 -1.91 15.05
CA LEU A 397 19.46 -3.13 15.16
C LEU A 397 20.27 -4.36 14.79
N ARG A 398 19.96 -5.46 15.47
CA ARG A 398 20.31 -6.81 15.05
C ARG A 398 19.03 -7.60 14.87
N VAL A 399 18.93 -8.31 13.76
CA VAL A 399 17.78 -9.16 13.44
C VAL A 399 18.21 -10.62 13.45
N TRP A 400 17.42 -11.44 14.11
CA TRP A 400 17.62 -12.89 14.18
C TRP A 400 16.31 -13.64 13.94
N LEU A 401 16.44 -14.89 13.51
CA LEU A 401 15.36 -15.85 13.33
C LEU A 401 15.64 -17.06 14.21
N GLU A 402 14.63 -17.54 14.92
CA GLU A 402 14.66 -18.78 15.68
C GLU A 402 13.58 -19.72 15.14
N ASN A 403 13.97 -20.96 14.86
CA ASN A 403 13.06 -21.97 14.34
C ASN A 403 12.24 -22.63 15.49
N PRO A 404 11.27 -23.51 15.17
CA PRO A 404 10.43 -24.16 16.19
C PRO A 404 11.21 -25.02 17.20
N GLN A 405 12.43 -25.43 16.86
CA GLN A 405 13.32 -26.22 17.72
C GLN A 405 14.21 -25.35 18.62
N GLY A 406 14.09 -24.02 18.54
CA GLY A 406 14.87 -23.08 19.34
C GLY A 406 16.26 -22.78 18.78
N GLN A 407 16.57 -23.20 17.55
CA GLN A 407 17.82 -22.85 16.89
C GLN A 407 17.75 -21.45 16.32
N ARG A 408 18.78 -20.64 16.56
CA ARG A 408 18.82 -19.24 16.17
C ARG A 408 19.87 -18.97 15.09
N ALA A 409 19.46 -18.26 14.05
CA ALA A 409 20.34 -17.69 13.03
C ALA A 409 20.28 -16.16 13.01
N SER A 410 21.42 -15.52 12.74
CA SER A 410 21.47 -14.10 12.45
C SER A 410 20.96 -13.86 11.02
N LEU A 411 20.02 -12.93 10.87
CA LEU A 411 19.55 -12.47 9.56
C LEU A 411 20.35 -11.25 9.10
N TRP A 412 20.60 -10.32 10.01
CA TRP A 412 21.19 -9.01 9.71
C TRP A 412 21.75 -8.34 10.96
N ASP A 413 22.85 -7.60 10.83
CA ASP A 413 23.42 -6.78 11.90
C ASP A 413 23.81 -5.40 11.33
N GLY A 414 23.03 -4.37 11.70
CA GLY A 414 23.16 -3.02 11.17
C GLY A 414 24.47 -2.33 11.51
N ALA A 415 25.19 -2.78 12.53
CA ALA A 415 26.53 -2.27 12.82
C ALA A 415 27.54 -2.72 11.75
N THR A 416 27.32 -3.90 11.15
CA THR A 416 28.23 -4.49 10.16
C THR A 416 27.73 -4.37 8.72
N ASP A 417 26.42 -4.45 8.49
CA ASP A 417 25.80 -4.55 7.17
C ASP A 417 25.35 -3.19 6.61
N GLY A 418 25.33 -2.14 7.44
CA GLY A 418 25.04 -0.77 7.02
C GLY A 418 23.67 -0.25 7.45
N GLY A 419 23.23 0.85 6.82
CA GLY A 419 22.13 1.69 7.30
C GLY A 419 20.74 1.41 6.74
N THR A 420 20.57 0.44 5.84
CA THR A 420 19.28 0.09 5.25
C THR A 420 19.07 -1.41 5.37
N ILE A 421 17.96 -1.82 5.96
CA ILE A 421 17.57 -3.24 6.04
C ILE A 421 17.18 -3.68 4.62
N PRO A 422 17.77 -4.76 4.08
CA PRO A 422 17.34 -5.33 2.81
C PRO A 422 15.85 -5.71 2.83
N ALA A 423 15.18 -5.60 1.70
CA ALA A 423 13.77 -6.00 1.58
C ALA A 423 13.55 -7.49 1.91
N ARG A 424 14.56 -8.32 1.65
CA ARG A 424 14.56 -9.76 1.92
C ARG A 424 15.78 -10.14 2.73
N LEU A 425 15.57 -10.76 3.89
CA LEU A 425 16.62 -11.22 4.79
C LEU A 425 16.75 -12.75 4.70
N LEU A 426 17.95 -13.22 4.37
CA LEU A 426 18.29 -14.64 4.37
C LEU A 426 18.99 -15.00 5.68
N PRO A 427 18.65 -16.14 6.30
CA PRO A 427 19.39 -16.61 7.46
C PRO A 427 20.84 -16.92 7.08
N ARG A 428 21.79 -16.34 7.82
CA ARG A 428 23.19 -16.77 7.79
C ARG A 428 23.29 -18.19 8.37
N PRO A 429 24.31 -19.00 8.00
CA PRO A 429 24.41 -20.39 8.41
C PRO A 429 24.11 -20.55 9.91
N GLY A 430 23.10 -21.36 10.27
CA GLY A 430 22.66 -21.50 11.65
C GLY A 430 21.26 -22.08 11.91
N VAL A 431 20.34 -22.06 10.92
CA VAL A 431 19.10 -22.84 11.00
C VAL A 431 19.33 -24.18 10.34
N ALA A 432 19.07 -25.29 11.03
CA ALA A 432 19.13 -26.61 10.41
C ALA A 432 17.99 -26.78 9.39
N HIS A 433 18.33 -27.35 8.24
CA HIS A 433 17.40 -27.63 7.14
C HIS A 433 16.74 -29.02 7.23
N ASP A 434 17.04 -29.73 8.29
CA ASP A 434 16.61 -31.11 8.56
C ASP A 434 15.75 -31.19 9.82
N GLU A 435 15.05 -30.09 10.11
CA GLU A 435 14.21 -29.95 11.31
C GLU A 435 12.77 -29.67 10.93
N TYR A 436 11.86 -29.94 11.87
CA TYR A 436 10.43 -29.85 11.59
C TYR A 436 10.00 -28.41 11.31
N VAL A 437 9.43 -28.17 10.13
CA VAL A 437 9.14 -26.83 9.62
C VAL A 437 7.90 -26.17 10.25
N ASN A 438 6.88 -26.98 10.58
CA ASN A 438 5.61 -26.47 11.09
C ASN A 438 5.72 -26.20 12.59
N GLY A 439 5.60 -24.93 12.99
CA GLY A 439 5.72 -24.47 14.36
C GLY A 439 5.83 -22.95 14.50
N ALA A 440 6.08 -22.50 15.72
CA ALA A 440 6.32 -21.10 16.01
C ALA A 440 7.74 -20.69 15.63
N TRP A 441 7.87 -19.93 14.55
CA TRP A 441 9.10 -19.23 14.19
C TRP A 441 9.15 -17.90 14.92
N ARG A 442 10.28 -17.56 15.54
CA ARG A 442 10.44 -16.29 16.26
C ARG A 442 11.42 -15.39 15.53
N VAL A 443 10.99 -14.18 15.19
CA VAL A 443 11.87 -13.13 14.67
C VAL A 443 12.10 -12.12 15.77
N GLY A 444 13.37 -11.92 16.12
CA GLY A 444 13.75 -10.92 17.10
C GLY A 444 14.48 -9.75 16.48
N VAL A 445 14.15 -8.55 16.95
CA VAL A 445 14.84 -7.30 16.64
C VAL A 445 15.43 -6.74 17.94
N GLU A 446 16.74 -6.86 18.08
CA GLU A 446 17.52 -6.40 19.22
C GLU A 446 18.07 -4.99 18.97
N THR A 447 17.84 -4.06 19.88
CA THR A 447 18.46 -2.73 19.89
C THR A 447 19.90 -2.83 20.43
N THR A 448 20.92 -2.74 19.57
CA THR A 448 22.33 -2.93 19.94
C THR A 448 22.94 -1.72 20.66
N ALA A 449 22.37 -0.53 20.50
CA ALA A 449 22.78 0.69 21.17
C ALA A 449 21.57 1.58 21.46
N ALA A 450 21.60 2.31 22.58
CA ALA A 450 20.49 3.17 22.98
C ALA A 450 20.14 4.20 21.89
N GLY A 451 18.86 4.48 21.63
CA GLY A 451 18.43 5.31 20.50
C GLY A 451 16.97 5.78 20.57
N THR A 452 16.34 5.97 19.41
CA THR A 452 14.90 6.24 19.33
C THR A 452 14.13 4.93 19.39
N ALA A 453 13.00 4.93 20.09
CA ALA A 453 12.07 3.81 20.02
C ALA A 453 11.46 3.76 18.62
N GLY A 454 11.17 2.55 18.15
CA GLY A 454 10.52 2.31 16.87
C GLY A 454 9.43 1.26 16.98
N THR A 455 8.95 0.83 15.83
CA THR A 455 7.96 -0.24 15.73
C THR A 455 8.41 -1.28 14.73
N LEU A 456 8.25 -2.54 15.12
CA LEU A 456 8.27 -3.67 14.22
C LEU A 456 6.83 -3.81 13.69
N HIS A 457 6.58 -3.26 12.51
CA HIS A 457 5.23 -3.13 11.97
C HIS A 457 4.72 -4.46 11.41
N ALA A 458 5.56 -5.16 10.65
CA ALA A 458 5.23 -6.45 10.04
C ALA A 458 6.47 -7.34 9.95
N VAL A 459 6.25 -8.65 10.07
CA VAL A 459 7.22 -9.72 9.85
C VAL A 459 6.54 -10.75 9.00
N THR A 460 7.12 -11.12 7.86
CA THR A 460 6.65 -12.26 7.07
C THR A 460 7.76 -13.29 6.94
N VAL A 461 7.52 -14.50 7.42
CA VAL A 461 8.40 -15.66 7.22
C VAL A 461 7.91 -16.40 5.99
N HIS A 462 8.77 -16.54 5.01
CA HIS A 462 8.53 -17.33 3.82
C HIS A 462 9.29 -18.62 3.93
N VAL A 463 8.62 -19.73 3.65
CA VAL A 463 9.23 -21.05 3.74
C VAL A 463 8.83 -21.88 2.54
N THR A 464 9.83 -22.52 1.93
CA THR A 464 9.63 -23.64 1.02
C THR A 464 10.18 -24.89 1.70
N SER A 465 9.37 -25.95 1.71
CA SER A 465 9.65 -27.19 2.42
C SER A 465 9.71 -28.39 1.47
N GLN A 466 10.21 -29.51 1.98
CA GLN A 466 10.13 -30.80 1.32
C GLN A 466 9.78 -31.91 2.32
N TRP A 467 9.54 -33.09 1.77
CA TRP A 467 9.58 -34.33 2.55
C TRP A 467 11.03 -34.67 2.90
N ASP A 468 11.24 -35.10 4.13
CA ASP A 468 12.47 -35.72 4.60
C ASP A 468 12.67 -37.09 3.93
#